data_AF-A0A958PR82-F1
#
_entry.id   AF-A0A958PR82-F1
#
_cell.length_a   1.000
_cell.length_b   1.000
_cell.length_c   1.000
_cell.angle_alpha   90.00
_cell.angle_beta   90.00
_cell.angle_gamma   90.00
#
_symmetry.space_group_name_H-M   'P 1'
#
loop_
_entity.id
_entity.type
_entity.pdbx_description
1 polymer ?
#
loop_
_entity_poly.entity_id
_entity_poly.type
_entity_poly.pdbx_seq_one_letter_code
_entity_poly.pdbx_strand_id
1 'polypeptide(L)'
;MARTLVGYFIGLIMSVCGWTVIAWGQAYVPGEVIVKLKSNGKSSGVFFSKASTKATMNLKKSYSKMNIHHFALKPGQSVEEKVFELQNDPDVEYVEPNYIFSKPVTESESQTLSYEEMQVEIAATSVDYPATGAPIHAKAIWSSLTVPGAKPIVAVIDTGVDINHPVFVGSQAIWTNSDEIPNNGLDDDGNGYIDDVNGFNFVDNNGNMYDDDDHGTHVAGIILGVGQDIYTAPFDESKIEIMPLKFLDANGVGSTSSAIQAIYYAVHNGAKVINNSWGGPAYSAALHDAIVYSYNKGVTFLAASGNAGSDNDFNPMYPASYLVPHIVSVAAITDIEQLASFSNYGRDSVH
;
A
#
# COMPACT_ATOMS: atom_id res chain seq x y z
N MET A 1 -50.62 30.08 -16.05
CA MET A 1 -49.36 29.53 -16.59
C MET A 1 -48.50 29.10 -15.43
N ALA A 2 -48.56 27.82 -15.08
CA ALA A 2 -47.72 27.18 -14.07
C ALA A 2 -47.08 25.98 -14.75
N ARG A 3 -45.76 25.87 -14.69
CA ARG A 3 -45.02 24.69 -15.18
C ARG A 3 -44.27 24.08 -14.00
N THR A 4 -44.77 22.92 -13.61
CA THR A 4 -44.19 21.95 -12.68
C THR A 4 -42.96 21.32 -13.33
N LEU A 5 -41.82 21.28 -12.63
CA LEU A 5 -40.64 20.50 -13.02
C LEU A 5 -40.65 19.18 -12.25
N VAL A 6 -40.69 18.10 -13.02
CA VAL A 6 -40.67 16.70 -12.56
C VAL A 6 -39.23 16.34 -12.20
N GLY A 7 -39.02 15.88 -10.96
CA GLY A 7 -37.77 15.27 -10.54
C GLY A 7 -37.63 13.86 -11.09
N TYR A 8 -36.45 13.54 -11.62
CA TYR A 8 -36.09 12.17 -11.98
C TYR A 8 -35.50 11.46 -10.76
N PHE A 9 -36.30 10.57 -10.17
CA PHE A 9 -35.84 9.44 -9.38
C PHE A 9 -35.30 8.38 -10.34
N ILE A 10 -34.05 7.94 -10.16
CA ILE A 10 -33.60 6.63 -10.61
C ILE A 10 -32.96 5.96 -9.42
N GLY A 11 -33.64 4.95 -8.91
CA GLY A 11 -33.10 4.01 -7.93
C GLY A 11 -32.78 2.67 -8.59
N LEU A 12 -31.93 1.94 -7.87
CA LEU A 12 -31.69 0.49 -7.89
C LEU A 12 -30.69 -0.07 -8.91
N ILE A 13 -29.52 -0.45 -8.40
CA ILE A 13 -28.90 -1.74 -8.72
C ILE A 13 -28.60 -2.42 -7.38
N MET A 14 -29.37 -3.46 -7.05
CA MET A 14 -28.97 -4.47 -6.08
C MET A 14 -28.21 -5.55 -6.85
N SER A 15 -26.93 -5.74 -6.51
CA SER A 15 -26.22 -7.02 -6.71
C SER A 15 -25.51 -7.35 -5.41
N VAL A 16 -25.67 -8.58 -4.96
CA VAL A 16 -25.31 -9.07 -3.63
C VAL A 16 -23.89 -9.62 -3.68
N CYS A 17 -22.92 -8.84 -3.20
CA CYS A 17 -21.69 -9.26 -2.48
C CYS A 17 -20.82 -8.02 -2.21
N GLY A 18 -20.41 -7.81 -0.96
CA GLY A 18 -19.53 -6.70 -0.54
C GLY A 18 -20.26 -5.38 -0.25
N TRP A 19 -20.50 -5.10 1.03
CA TRP A 19 -21.14 -3.85 1.47
C TRP A 19 -20.12 -2.70 1.45
N THR A 20 -19.96 -2.01 0.32
CA THR A 20 -19.30 -0.69 0.28
C THR A 20 -20.33 0.42 0.42
N VAL A 21 -20.29 1.18 1.51
CA VAL A 21 -21.12 2.39 1.67
C VAL A 21 -20.39 3.54 0.98
N ILE A 22 -21.01 4.14 -0.03
CA ILE A 22 -20.50 5.33 -0.73
C ILE A 22 -21.13 6.57 -0.07
N ALA A 23 -20.71 6.88 1.14
CA ALA A 23 -20.86 8.22 1.69
C ALA A 23 -19.50 8.92 1.54
N TRP A 24 -19.45 10.21 1.20
CA TRP A 24 -18.21 10.99 0.97
C TRP A 24 -17.48 10.78 -0.37
N GLY A 25 -18.10 10.09 -1.34
CA GLY A 25 -17.51 9.92 -2.67
C GLY A 25 -16.42 8.85 -2.78
N GLN A 26 -16.14 8.11 -1.69
CA GLN A 26 -15.25 6.94 -1.68
C GLN A 26 -15.76 5.88 -0.69
N ALA A 27 -15.50 4.61 -1.00
CA ALA A 27 -15.80 3.50 -0.12
C ALA A 27 -14.91 3.48 1.14
N TYR A 28 -15.46 3.02 2.26
CA TYR A 28 -14.75 2.82 3.52
C TYR A 28 -15.21 1.54 4.20
N VAL A 29 -14.41 1.05 5.14
CA VAL A 29 -14.71 -0.12 5.96
C VAL A 29 -15.87 0.19 6.90
N PRO A 30 -17.01 -0.53 6.82
CA PRO A 30 -18.16 -0.28 7.67
C PRO A 30 -17.82 -0.43 9.17
N GLY A 31 -18.30 0.51 9.96
CA GLY A 31 -18.13 0.48 11.41
C GLY A 31 -16.70 0.75 11.88
N GLU A 32 -15.85 1.40 11.08
CA GLU A 32 -14.49 1.74 11.48
C GLU A 32 -14.16 3.23 11.25
N VAL A 33 -13.44 3.81 12.21
CA VAL A 33 -12.95 5.19 12.16
C VAL A 33 -11.49 5.27 12.57
N ILE A 34 -10.78 6.24 12.02
CA ILE A 34 -9.41 6.59 12.39
C ILE A 34 -9.45 7.98 13.03
N VAL A 35 -8.86 8.11 14.21
CA VAL A 35 -8.89 9.31 15.04
C VAL A 35 -7.46 9.74 15.35
N LYS A 36 -7.13 11.00 15.10
CA LYS A 36 -5.94 11.63 15.66
C LYS A 36 -6.32 12.51 16.83
N LEU A 37 -5.58 12.40 17.93
CA LEU A 37 -5.78 13.21 19.13
C LEU A 37 -4.83 14.41 19.13
N LYS A 38 -5.23 15.51 19.79
CA LYS A 38 -4.39 16.73 19.89
C LYS A 38 -3.20 16.60 20.83
N SER A 39 -3.23 15.65 21.77
CA SER A 39 -2.16 15.47 22.75
C SER A 39 -1.96 14.01 23.17
N ASN A 40 -0.75 13.69 23.61
CA ASN A 40 -0.31 12.31 23.92
C ASN A 40 -0.31 12.05 25.46
N GLY A 41 -1.12 12.79 26.23
CA GLY A 41 -1.06 12.84 27.69
C GLY A 41 -2.38 12.57 28.41
N LYS A 42 -2.65 13.26 29.53
CA LYS A 42 -3.88 13.04 30.33
C LYS A 42 -5.17 13.18 29.50
N SER A 43 -5.19 14.04 28.48
CA SER A 43 -6.37 14.20 27.61
C SER A 43 -6.62 12.96 26.75
N SER A 44 -5.58 12.23 26.31
CA SER A 44 -5.79 10.97 25.59
C SER A 44 -6.36 9.90 26.51
N GLY A 45 -5.87 9.80 27.75
CA GLY A 45 -6.45 8.91 28.77
C GLY A 45 -7.93 9.22 29.05
N VAL A 46 -8.31 10.50 29.07
CA VAL A 46 -9.71 10.93 29.17
C VAL A 46 -10.52 10.56 27.93
N PHE A 47 -9.96 10.74 26.73
CA PHE A 47 -10.61 10.34 25.47
C PHE A 47 -10.86 8.82 25.43
N PHE A 48 -9.85 8.00 25.70
CA PHE A 48 -10.00 6.54 25.76
C PHE A 48 -10.99 6.14 26.84
N SER A 49 -10.93 6.80 28.01
CA SER A 49 -11.92 6.57 29.05
C SER A 49 -13.32 6.88 28.53
N LYS A 50 -13.59 8.03 27.90
CA LYS A 50 -14.91 8.35 27.32
C LYS A 50 -15.32 7.34 26.24
N ALA A 51 -14.43 6.99 25.31
CA ALA A 51 -14.71 6.05 24.22
C ALA A 51 -15.06 4.65 24.75
N SER A 52 -14.32 4.18 25.75
CA SER A 52 -14.52 2.87 26.38
C SER A 52 -15.64 2.85 27.44
N THR A 53 -15.78 3.89 28.28
CA THR A 53 -16.78 3.95 29.37
C THR A 53 -18.17 4.33 28.88
N LYS A 54 -18.30 5.20 27.86
CA LYS A 54 -19.57 5.33 27.11
C LYS A 54 -19.84 4.13 26.21
N ALA A 55 -18.86 3.22 26.11
CA ALA A 55 -18.98 1.94 25.48
C ALA A 55 -19.42 2.07 24.01
N THR A 56 -18.91 3.07 23.30
CA THR A 56 -19.31 3.33 21.90
C THR A 56 -18.35 2.68 20.92
N MET A 57 -17.06 2.56 21.23
CA MET A 57 -16.04 2.07 20.30
C MET A 57 -14.99 1.22 21.01
N ASN A 58 -14.36 0.31 20.26
CA ASN A 58 -13.26 -0.55 20.69
C ASN A 58 -11.99 -0.15 19.94
N LEU A 59 -10.89 0.03 20.67
CA LEU A 59 -9.58 0.32 20.07
C LEU A 59 -9.05 -0.93 19.37
N LYS A 60 -8.69 -0.82 18.10
CA LYS A 60 -8.06 -1.89 17.30
C LYS A 60 -6.54 -1.76 17.27
N LYS A 61 -6.01 -0.57 16.93
CA LYS A 61 -4.56 -0.30 16.87
C LYS A 61 -4.26 1.14 17.26
N SER A 62 -3.06 1.38 17.77
CA SER A 62 -2.56 2.71 18.15
C SER A 62 -1.16 2.94 17.61
N TYR A 63 -0.94 4.10 17.01
CA TYR A 63 0.35 4.56 16.50
C TYR A 63 0.83 5.71 17.38
N SER A 64 1.40 5.38 18.53
CA SER A 64 1.72 6.35 19.59
C SER A 64 2.65 7.48 19.15
N LYS A 65 3.54 7.24 18.18
CA LYS A 65 4.44 8.25 17.61
C LYS A 65 3.71 9.30 16.74
N MET A 66 2.55 8.95 16.19
CA MET A 66 1.71 9.84 15.37
C MET A 66 0.46 10.32 16.10
N ASN A 67 0.16 9.75 17.28
CA ASN A 67 -1.08 9.96 18.04
C ASN A 67 -2.35 9.63 17.24
N ILE A 68 -2.24 8.64 16.36
CA ILE A 68 -3.33 8.13 15.52
C ILE A 68 -3.81 6.81 16.10
N HIS A 69 -5.13 6.63 16.11
CA HIS A 69 -5.80 5.49 16.72
C HIS A 69 -6.92 4.98 15.82
N HIS A 70 -6.95 3.67 15.60
CA HIS A 70 -7.97 2.99 14.80
C HIS A 70 -8.99 2.33 15.72
N PHE A 71 -10.27 2.62 15.51
CA PHE A 71 -11.36 2.10 16.32
C PHE A 71 -12.39 1.36 15.47
N ALA A 72 -12.93 0.27 16.03
CA ALA A 72 -14.19 -0.31 15.60
C ALA A 72 -15.34 0.27 16.41
N LEU A 73 -16.41 0.66 15.73
CA LEU A 73 -17.67 1.07 16.32
C LEU A 73 -18.43 -0.16 16.83
N LYS A 74 -19.26 0.04 17.86
CA LYS A 74 -20.18 -1.03 18.26
C LYS A 74 -21.30 -1.22 17.23
N PRO A 75 -21.88 -2.44 17.15
CA PRO A 75 -22.97 -2.73 16.22
C PRO A 75 -24.12 -1.71 16.31
N GLY A 76 -24.62 -1.29 15.15
CA GLY A 76 -25.75 -0.36 15.04
C GLY A 76 -25.37 1.13 15.03
N GLN A 77 -24.08 1.47 15.09
CA GLN A 77 -23.62 2.87 14.95
C GLN A 77 -23.25 3.20 13.50
N SER A 78 -23.60 4.40 13.05
CA SER A 78 -23.15 4.96 11.76
C SER A 78 -21.74 5.54 11.88
N VAL A 79 -20.92 5.32 10.85
CA VAL A 79 -19.58 5.92 10.71
C VAL A 79 -19.71 7.43 10.55
N GLU A 80 -20.66 7.87 9.73
CA GLU A 80 -20.91 9.27 9.41
C GLU A 80 -21.35 10.06 10.64
N GLU A 81 -22.30 9.51 11.42
CA GLU A 81 -22.71 10.12 12.68
C GLU A 81 -21.55 10.16 13.68
N LYS A 82 -20.73 9.11 13.73
CA LYS A 82 -19.59 9.06 14.63
C LYS A 82 -18.50 10.06 14.26
N VAL A 83 -18.20 10.19 12.98
CA VAL A 83 -17.27 11.20 12.45
C VAL A 83 -17.80 12.59 12.81
N PHE A 84 -19.07 12.88 12.57
CA PHE A 84 -19.68 14.17 12.93
C PHE A 84 -19.62 14.46 14.44
N GLU A 85 -19.87 13.46 15.29
CA GLU A 85 -19.72 13.58 16.74
C GLU A 85 -18.28 13.91 17.16
N LEU A 86 -17.32 13.10 16.69
CA LEU A 86 -15.93 13.16 17.12
C LEU A 86 -15.17 14.37 16.55
N GLN A 87 -15.55 14.89 15.38
CA GLN A 87 -14.98 16.15 14.84
C GLN A 87 -15.21 17.33 15.78
N ASN A 88 -16.25 17.28 16.61
CA ASN A 88 -16.57 18.32 17.60
C ASN A 88 -15.99 18.03 18.99
N ASP A 89 -15.28 16.91 19.19
CA ASP A 89 -14.67 16.59 20.48
C ASP A 89 -13.39 17.46 20.69
N PRO A 90 -13.26 18.14 21.85
CA PRO A 90 -12.12 19.02 22.10
C PRO A 90 -10.77 18.28 22.11
N ASP A 91 -10.75 16.97 22.36
CA ASP A 91 -9.53 16.15 22.43
C ASP A 91 -9.09 15.63 21.04
N VAL A 92 -9.96 15.71 20.02
CA VAL A 92 -9.74 15.20 18.66
C VAL A 92 -9.17 16.30 17.76
N GLU A 93 -8.09 15.98 17.04
CA GLU A 93 -7.51 16.83 16.00
C GLU A 93 -8.24 16.63 14.67
N TYR A 94 -8.39 15.38 14.26
CA TYR A 94 -9.28 14.99 13.17
C TYR A 94 -9.79 13.55 13.38
N VAL A 95 -10.85 13.23 12.67
CA VAL A 95 -11.42 11.89 12.56
C VAL A 95 -11.93 11.68 11.14
N GLU A 96 -11.71 10.48 10.63
CA GLU A 96 -12.13 10.08 9.29
C GLU A 96 -12.57 8.61 9.26
N PRO A 97 -13.42 8.22 8.29
CA PRO A 97 -13.66 6.81 7.96
C PRO A 97 -12.36 6.07 7.65
N ASN A 98 -12.34 4.76 7.88
CA ASN A 98 -11.26 3.89 7.37
C ASN A 98 -11.46 3.65 5.86
N TYR A 99 -10.99 4.55 5.00
CA TYR A 99 -11.20 4.48 3.56
C TYR A 99 -10.56 3.24 2.93
N ILE A 100 -11.10 2.84 1.78
CA ILE A 100 -10.65 1.71 0.97
C ILE A 100 -9.81 2.22 -0.21
N PHE A 101 -8.68 1.56 -0.46
CA PHE A 101 -7.79 1.75 -1.61
C PHE A 101 -7.74 0.47 -2.44
N SER A 102 -7.27 0.58 -3.68
CA SER A 102 -7.08 -0.58 -4.54
C SER A 102 -5.79 -0.49 -5.35
N LYS A 103 -5.30 -1.65 -5.82
CA LYS A 103 -4.34 -1.67 -6.93
C LYS A 103 -4.96 -0.99 -8.17
N PRO A 104 -4.16 -0.45 -9.09
CA PRO A 104 -4.65 0.05 -10.37
C PRO A 104 -5.35 -1.07 -11.15
N VAL A 105 -6.50 -0.75 -11.74
CA VAL A 105 -7.17 -1.68 -12.65
C VAL A 105 -6.32 -1.78 -13.92
N THR A 106 -5.79 -2.97 -14.21
CA THR A 106 -5.18 -3.29 -15.50
C THR A 106 -6.19 -4.06 -16.33
N GLU A 107 -6.52 -3.59 -17.53
CA GLU A 107 -7.42 -4.29 -18.46
C GLU A 107 -6.78 -5.52 -19.14
N SER A 108 -5.50 -5.80 -18.89
CA SER A 108 -4.81 -6.96 -19.47
C SER A 108 -5.03 -8.23 -18.65
N GLU A 109 -5.40 -9.31 -19.32
CA GLU A 109 -5.34 -10.67 -18.76
C GLU A 109 -3.91 -10.96 -18.30
N SER A 110 -3.72 -11.13 -16.99
CA SER A 110 -2.48 -11.69 -16.45
C SER A 110 -2.40 -13.15 -16.90
N GLN A 111 -1.35 -13.50 -17.65
CA GLN A 111 -1.04 -14.91 -17.93
C GLN A 111 -0.02 -15.39 -16.90
N THR A 112 -0.46 -16.25 -15.98
CA THR A 112 0.45 -16.97 -15.08
C THR A 112 1.15 -18.07 -15.89
N LEU A 113 2.44 -17.91 -16.16
CA LEU A 113 3.28 -18.95 -16.78
C LEU A 113 4.05 -19.69 -15.69
N SER A 114 4.15 -21.01 -15.78
CA SER A 114 5.13 -21.76 -14.99
C SER A 114 6.55 -21.35 -15.38
N TYR A 115 7.53 -21.61 -14.51
CA TYR A 115 8.94 -21.34 -14.82
C TYR A 115 9.38 -22.01 -16.13
N GLU A 116 8.94 -23.25 -16.38
CA GLU A 116 9.27 -23.98 -17.61
C GLU A 116 8.62 -23.33 -18.84
N GLU A 117 7.35 -22.91 -18.76
CA GLU A 117 6.67 -22.20 -19.85
C GLU A 117 7.31 -20.84 -20.13
N MET A 118 7.72 -20.11 -19.08
CA MET A 118 8.47 -18.87 -19.22
C MET A 118 9.82 -19.11 -19.90
N GLN A 119 10.56 -20.18 -19.54
CA GLN A 119 11.81 -20.53 -20.23
C GLN A 119 11.59 -20.89 -21.70
N VAL A 120 10.49 -21.58 -22.02
CA VAL A 120 10.11 -21.88 -23.41
C VAL A 120 9.79 -20.60 -24.16
N GLU A 121 9.04 -19.67 -23.56
CA GLU A 121 8.72 -18.38 -24.16
C GLU A 121 9.99 -17.54 -24.39
N ILE A 122 10.86 -17.42 -23.38
CA ILE A 122 12.17 -16.73 -23.49
C ILE A 122 13.08 -17.39 -24.52
N ALA A 123 13.01 -18.71 -24.70
CA ALA A 123 13.81 -19.40 -25.72
C ALA A 123 13.21 -19.26 -27.13
N ALA A 124 11.88 -19.20 -27.24
CA ALA A 124 11.14 -19.06 -28.48
C ALA A 124 11.14 -17.62 -29.00
N THR A 125 11.17 -16.67 -28.09
CA THR A 125 11.17 -15.26 -28.37
C THR A 125 12.60 -14.76 -28.10
N SER A 126 13.26 -14.18 -29.09
CA SER A 126 14.56 -13.51 -28.89
C SER A 126 14.33 -12.18 -28.16
N VAL A 127 13.67 -12.25 -27.01
CA VAL A 127 13.18 -11.11 -26.25
C VAL A 127 14.37 -10.56 -25.47
N ASP A 128 15.12 -9.72 -26.19
CA ASP A 128 15.42 -8.42 -25.62
C ASP A 128 14.03 -7.84 -25.29
N TYR A 129 13.57 -8.01 -24.05
CA TYR A 129 12.41 -7.25 -23.56
C TYR A 129 12.77 -5.83 -23.97
N PRO A 130 11.91 -5.11 -24.72
CA PRO A 130 12.17 -3.72 -24.97
C PRO A 130 12.15 -3.07 -23.59
N ALA A 131 13.32 -3.02 -22.95
CA ALA A 131 13.69 -1.95 -22.06
C ALA A 131 13.18 -0.74 -22.81
N THR A 132 12.23 -0.05 -22.19
CA THR A 132 11.60 1.08 -22.82
C THR A 132 12.68 1.90 -23.50
N GLY A 133 12.44 2.44 -24.70
CA GLY A 133 13.43 3.23 -25.43
C GLY A 133 14.15 4.24 -24.53
N ALA A 134 13.47 4.68 -23.46
CA ALA A 134 13.96 5.41 -22.30
C ALA A 134 14.90 4.54 -21.47
N PRO A 135 16.20 4.72 -21.62
CA PRO A 135 17.15 3.89 -20.91
C PRO A 135 17.23 4.39 -19.47
N ILE A 136 16.61 3.67 -18.53
CA ILE A 136 16.87 3.86 -17.09
C ILE A 136 18.34 3.56 -16.72
N HIS A 137 19.10 2.94 -17.64
CA HIS A 137 20.53 2.63 -17.55
C HIS A 137 20.95 1.89 -16.26
N ALA A 138 20.00 1.28 -15.55
CA ALA A 138 20.23 0.63 -14.26
C ALA A 138 21.18 -0.57 -14.38
N LYS A 139 21.01 -1.43 -15.39
CA LYS A 139 21.81 -2.66 -15.59
C LYS A 139 23.33 -2.41 -15.63
N ALA A 140 23.75 -1.35 -16.32
CA ALA A 140 25.17 -1.01 -16.43
C ALA A 140 25.76 -0.60 -15.07
N ILE A 141 25.02 0.21 -14.30
CA ILE A 141 25.46 0.62 -12.96
C ILE A 141 25.37 -0.56 -11.99
N TRP A 142 24.28 -1.33 -12.03
CA TRP A 142 24.01 -2.44 -11.12
C TRP A 142 25.07 -3.54 -11.19
N SER A 143 25.56 -3.86 -12.39
CA SER A 143 26.65 -4.82 -12.58
C SER A 143 27.99 -4.34 -12.01
N SER A 144 28.18 -3.03 -11.84
CA SER A 144 29.38 -2.44 -11.21
C SER A 144 29.30 -2.39 -9.68
N LEU A 145 28.11 -2.55 -9.09
CA LEU A 145 27.92 -2.53 -7.65
C LEU A 145 28.34 -3.87 -7.04
N THR A 146 28.97 -3.83 -5.86
CA THR A 146 29.18 -5.02 -5.03
C THR A 146 27.93 -5.32 -4.21
N VAL A 147 27.72 -6.57 -3.81
CA VAL A 147 26.74 -6.89 -2.77
C VAL A 147 27.19 -6.20 -1.48
N PRO A 148 26.38 -5.29 -0.91
CA PRO A 148 26.75 -4.60 0.32
C PRO A 148 26.63 -5.56 1.51
N GLY A 149 27.46 -5.36 2.54
CA GLY A 149 27.38 -6.17 3.77
C GLY A 149 26.06 -6.02 4.53
N ALA A 150 25.39 -4.86 4.39
CA ALA A 150 24.01 -4.64 4.80
C ALA A 150 23.23 -4.18 3.56
N LYS A 151 22.28 -5.00 3.11
CA LYS A 151 21.47 -4.72 1.92
C LYS A 151 20.43 -3.65 2.24
N PRO A 152 20.28 -2.61 1.39
CA PRO A 152 19.19 -1.66 1.56
C PRO A 152 17.85 -2.38 1.34
N ILE A 153 16.91 -2.12 2.26
CA ILE A 153 15.60 -2.75 2.27
C ILE A 153 14.61 -1.90 1.47
N VAL A 154 13.91 -2.54 0.54
CA VAL A 154 12.81 -2.00 -0.25
C VAL A 154 11.52 -2.68 0.21
N ALA A 155 10.65 -1.93 0.88
CA ALA A 155 9.34 -2.43 1.29
C ALA A 155 8.37 -2.38 0.11
N VAL A 156 7.71 -3.49 -0.17
CA VAL A 156 6.66 -3.62 -1.19
C VAL A 156 5.33 -3.72 -0.45
N ILE A 157 4.59 -2.61 -0.40
CA ILE A 157 3.29 -2.53 0.27
C ILE A 157 2.21 -2.82 -0.78
N ASP A 158 1.71 -4.06 -0.83
CA ASP A 158 0.91 -4.56 -1.95
C ASP A 158 0.01 -5.77 -1.56
N THR A 159 -0.32 -6.66 -2.50
CA THR A 159 -1.14 -7.89 -2.33
C THR A 159 -0.41 -9.07 -1.67
N GLY A 160 0.86 -8.89 -1.32
CA GLY A 160 1.76 -9.96 -0.87
C GLY A 160 2.86 -10.24 -1.88
N VAL A 161 3.69 -11.24 -1.60
CA VAL A 161 4.72 -11.73 -2.53
C VAL A 161 4.82 -13.24 -2.36
N ASP A 162 4.87 -13.99 -3.45
CA ASP A 162 5.29 -15.39 -3.41
C ASP A 162 6.79 -15.48 -3.08
N ILE A 163 7.11 -15.45 -1.77
CA ILE A 163 8.48 -15.52 -1.26
C ILE A 163 9.17 -16.85 -1.60
N ASN A 164 8.42 -17.87 -1.99
CA ASN A 164 8.95 -19.18 -2.38
C ASN A 164 9.27 -19.26 -3.88
N HIS A 165 8.99 -18.20 -4.65
CA HIS A 165 9.30 -18.16 -6.07
C HIS A 165 10.82 -18.40 -6.30
N PRO A 166 11.22 -19.26 -7.26
CA PRO A 166 12.62 -19.67 -7.44
C PRO A 166 13.61 -18.50 -7.61
N VAL A 167 13.17 -17.41 -8.23
CA VAL A 167 13.97 -16.19 -8.38
C VAL A 167 14.32 -15.59 -7.02
N PHE A 168 13.34 -15.41 -6.13
CA PHE A 168 13.57 -14.77 -4.83
C PHE A 168 14.36 -15.66 -3.87
N VAL A 169 14.07 -16.96 -3.88
CA VAL A 169 14.81 -17.96 -3.11
C VAL A 169 16.27 -18.05 -3.59
N GLY A 170 16.47 -18.20 -4.90
CA GLY A 170 17.81 -18.39 -5.47
C GLY A 170 18.67 -17.14 -5.44
N SER A 171 18.09 -15.94 -5.54
CA SER A 171 18.81 -14.67 -5.37
C SER A 171 18.94 -14.22 -3.92
N GLN A 172 18.27 -14.88 -2.96
CA GLN A 172 18.21 -14.46 -1.55
C GLN A 172 17.74 -13.00 -1.41
N ALA A 173 16.69 -12.63 -2.14
CA ALA A 173 16.19 -11.27 -2.21
C ALA A 173 15.21 -10.90 -1.09
N ILE A 174 14.60 -11.87 -0.40
CA ILE A 174 13.59 -11.60 0.62
C ILE A 174 14.24 -11.17 1.94
N TRP A 175 13.78 -10.04 2.49
CA TRP A 175 14.15 -9.55 3.81
C TRP A 175 13.77 -10.56 4.89
N THR A 176 14.60 -10.67 5.92
CA THR A 176 14.32 -11.53 7.08
C THR A 176 14.45 -10.70 8.36
N ASN A 177 13.42 -10.74 9.21
CA ASN A 177 13.49 -10.23 10.57
C ASN A 177 14.41 -11.15 11.39
N SER A 178 15.62 -10.70 11.68
CA SER A 178 16.59 -11.49 12.44
C SER A 178 16.24 -11.63 13.92
N ASP A 179 15.30 -10.81 14.41
CA ASP A 179 14.88 -10.80 15.80
C ASP A 179 13.70 -11.77 16.06
N GLU A 180 13.17 -12.42 15.02
CA GLU A 180 12.08 -13.39 15.10
C GLU A 180 12.54 -14.86 15.04
N ILE A 181 11.89 -15.72 15.82
CA ILE A 181 12.07 -17.17 15.73
C ILE A 181 10.91 -17.78 14.93
N PRO A 182 11.16 -18.36 13.74
CA PRO A 182 10.09 -18.79 12.87
C PRO A 182 9.14 -19.83 13.47
N ASN A 183 7.83 -19.57 13.37
CA ASN A 183 6.72 -20.48 13.68
C ASN A 183 6.66 -20.90 15.16
N ASN A 184 7.05 -20.03 16.08
CA ASN A 184 6.93 -20.30 17.52
C ASN A 184 5.62 -19.74 18.11
N GLY A 185 4.85 -18.96 17.34
CA GLY A 185 3.58 -18.37 17.78
C GLY A 185 3.75 -17.20 18.74
N LEU A 186 4.94 -16.59 18.80
CA LEU A 186 5.29 -15.48 19.67
C LEU A 186 5.69 -14.24 18.82
N ASP A 187 5.68 -13.10 19.48
CA ASP A 187 6.23 -11.84 19.00
C ASP A 187 7.56 -11.68 19.77
N ASP A 188 8.65 -12.14 19.16
CA ASP A 188 9.94 -12.32 19.84
C ASP A 188 10.68 -10.98 19.98
N ASP A 189 10.47 -10.06 19.05
CA ASP A 189 11.06 -8.72 19.05
C ASP A 189 10.19 -7.68 19.80
N GLY A 190 8.94 -8.03 20.13
CA GLY A 190 8.00 -7.18 20.86
C GLY A 190 7.45 -6.02 20.03
N ASN A 191 7.48 -6.11 18.71
CA ASN A 191 7.00 -5.10 17.78
C ASN A 191 5.46 -5.11 17.62
N GLY A 192 4.78 -6.13 18.17
CA GLY A 192 3.34 -6.30 18.13
C GLY A 192 2.83 -7.12 16.94
N TYR A 193 3.69 -7.87 16.26
CA TYR A 193 3.41 -8.72 15.11
C TYR A 193 4.00 -10.11 15.39
N ILE A 194 3.14 -11.13 15.40
CA ILE A 194 3.55 -12.51 15.71
C ILE A 194 4.08 -13.20 14.44
N ASP A 195 5.23 -13.86 14.55
CA ASP A 195 5.87 -14.63 13.49
C ASP A 195 6.08 -13.82 12.18
N ASP A 196 6.49 -12.55 12.26
CA ASP A 196 6.68 -11.65 11.12
C ASP A 196 8.05 -11.80 10.43
N VAL A 197 8.48 -13.05 10.28
CA VAL A 197 9.83 -13.48 9.85
C VAL A 197 10.29 -12.84 8.53
N ASN A 198 9.41 -12.69 7.56
CA ASN A 198 9.76 -12.14 6.24
C ASN A 198 8.98 -10.87 5.89
N GLY A 199 8.19 -10.34 6.82
CA GLY A 199 7.20 -9.29 6.55
C GLY A 199 5.90 -9.57 7.30
N PHE A 200 4.85 -8.80 7.01
CA PHE A 200 3.57 -8.98 7.70
C PHE A 200 2.33 -8.77 6.81
N ASN A 201 1.28 -9.56 7.05
CA ASN A 201 0.01 -9.52 6.35
C ASN A 201 -0.99 -8.78 7.24
N PHE A 202 -1.26 -7.53 6.89
CA PHE A 202 -2.14 -6.61 7.58
C PHE A 202 -3.61 -6.77 7.19
N VAL A 203 -3.94 -7.68 6.25
CA VAL A 203 -5.31 -8.08 5.94
C VAL A 203 -5.78 -9.09 6.97
N ASP A 204 -5.00 -10.16 7.17
CA ASP A 204 -5.36 -11.29 8.04
C ASP A 204 -4.65 -11.29 9.40
N ASN A 205 -3.77 -10.32 9.62
CA ASN A 205 -2.99 -10.12 10.84
C ASN A 205 -2.16 -11.35 11.23
N ASN A 206 -1.28 -11.80 10.32
CA ASN A 206 -0.37 -12.91 10.52
C ASN A 206 0.89 -12.81 9.64
N GLY A 207 1.85 -13.73 9.83
CA GLY A 207 3.08 -13.86 9.05
C GLY A 207 2.94 -14.52 7.67
N ASN A 208 1.73 -14.76 7.14
CA ASN A 208 1.55 -15.34 5.81
C ASN A 208 1.46 -14.26 4.71
N MET A 209 2.54 -14.10 3.93
CA MET A 209 2.65 -13.11 2.84
C MET A 209 2.19 -13.62 1.47
N TYR A 210 1.58 -14.81 1.41
CA TYR A 210 1.18 -15.40 0.14
C TYR A 210 0.37 -14.42 -0.71
N ASP A 211 0.81 -14.25 -1.95
CA ASP A 211 0.17 -13.41 -2.94
C ASP A 211 -0.94 -14.21 -3.62
N ASP A 212 -2.19 -13.84 -3.35
CA ASP A 212 -3.40 -14.45 -3.90
C ASP A 212 -4.03 -13.60 -5.01
N ASP A 213 -3.28 -12.62 -5.53
CA ASP A 213 -3.65 -11.75 -6.66
C ASP A 213 -2.55 -11.64 -7.75
N ASP A 214 -1.30 -11.98 -7.41
CA ASP A 214 -0.08 -11.92 -8.25
C ASP A 214 0.54 -10.52 -8.46
N HIS A 215 -0.19 -9.43 -8.15
CA HIS A 215 0.28 -8.07 -8.42
C HIS A 215 1.54 -7.69 -7.62
N GLY A 216 1.58 -7.99 -6.33
CA GLY A 216 2.73 -7.68 -5.49
C GLY A 216 3.98 -8.51 -5.86
N THR A 217 3.80 -9.77 -6.25
CA THR A 217 4.87 -10.63 -6.78
C THR A 217 5.43 -10.06 -8.08
N HIS A 218 4.57 -9.61 -9.00
CA HIS A 218 4.98 -8.97 -10.24
C HIS A 218 5.77 -7.67 -9.99
N VAL A 219 5.28 -6.82 -9.07
CA VAL A 219 5.97 -5.58 -8.64
C VAL A 219 7.35 -5.89 -8.03
N ALA A 220 7.44 -6.86 -7.13
CA ALA A 220 8.70 -7.30 -6.52
C ALA A 220 9.69 -7.83 -7.56
N GLY A 221 9.19 -8.57 -8.55
CA GLY A 221 9.99 -9.06 -9.69
C GLY A 221 10.59 -7.94 -10.51
N ILE A 222 9.83 -6.87 -10.82
CA ILE A 222 10.34 -5.69 -11.53
C ILE A 222 11.46 -5.01 -10.74
N ILE A 223 11.25 -4.79 -9.44
CA ILE A 223 12.24 -4.15 -8.54
C ILE A 223 13.57 -4.90 -8.56
N LEU A 224 13.54 -6.24 -8.60
CA LEU A 224 14.74 -7.05 -8.67
C LEU A 224 15.31 -7.10 -10.10
N GLY A 225 14.47 -7.38 -11.10
CA GLY A 225 14.85 -7.62 -12.50
C GLY A 225 15.36 -6.40 -13.26
N VAL A 226 15.15 -5.19 -12.73
CA VAL A 226 15.68 -3.96 -13.33
C VAL A 226 17.21 -3.91 -13.31
N GLY A 227 17.83 -4.52 -12.30
CA GLY A 227 19.26 -4.49 -12.06
C GLY A 227 19.98 -5.78 -12.46
N GLN A 228 19.34 -6.93 -12.33
CA GLN A 228 19.95 -8.25 -12.53
C GLN A 228 19.11 -9.16 -13.42
N ASP A 229 19.74 -10.17 -14.01
CA ASP A 229 19.01 -11.23 -14.72
C ASP A 229 18.23 -12.09 -13.71
N ILE A 230 16.91 -12.11 -13.86
CA ILE A 230 15.98 -12.92 -13.06
C ILE A 230 15.34 -14.04 -13.87
N TYR A 231 15.78 -14.23 -15.12
CA TYR A 231 15.22 -15.19 -16.04
C TYR A 231 16.10 -16.42 -16.20
N THR A 232 17.43 -16.27 -16.07
CA THR A 232 18.37 -17.38 -16.27
C THR A 232 18.99 -17.83 -14.95
N ALA A 233 18.81 -19.10 -14.59
CA ALA A 233 19.52 -19.71 -13.45
C ALA A 233 20.96 -20.13 -13.82
N PRO A 234 21.93 -20.09 -12.89
CA PRO A 234 21.80 -19.67 -11.49
C PRO A 234 21.61 -18.15 -11.35
N PHE A 235 20.78 -17.73 -10.40
CA PHE A 235 20.52 -16.31 -10.14
C PHE A 235 21.66 -15.68 -9.35
N ASP A 236 22.02 -14.45 -9.71
CA ASP A 236 22.95 -13.64 -8.92
C ASP A 236 22.35 -13.28 -7.55
N GLU A 237 23.22 -13.20 -6.54
CA GLU A 237 22.81 -12.72 -5.22
C GLU A 237 22.29 -11.27 -5.31
N SER A 238 21.10 -11.05 -4.73
CA SER A 238 20.47 -9.75 -4.69
C SER A 238 21.30 -8.75 -3.91
N LYS A 239 21.38 -7.51 -4.42
CA LYS A 239 22.04 -6.37 -3.77
C LYS A 239 21.10 -5.58 -2.85
N ILE A 240 19.81 -5.90 -2.88
CA ILE A 240 18.74 -5.31 -2.06
C ILE A 240 18.01 -6.42 -1.30
N GLU A 241 17.25 -6.04 -0.29
CA GLU A 241 16.27 -6.92 0.34
C GLU A 241 14.86 -6.39 0.07
N ILE A 242 13.96 -7.26 -0.31
CA ILE A 242 12.55 -6.98 -0.53
C ILE A 242 11.82 -7.37 0.74
N MET A 243 11.11 -6.42 1.35
CA MET A 243 10.24 -6.64 2.50
C MET A 243 8.78 -6.63 2.02
N PRO A 244 8.15 -7.81 1.81
CA PRO A 244 6.75 -7.92 1.42
C PRO A 244 5.84 -7.51 2.57
N LEU A 245 4.94 -6.55 2.33
CA LEU A 245 3.96 -6.09 3.29
C LEU A 245 2.58 -6.16 2.65
N LYS A 246 1.82 -7.22 2.98
CA LYS A 246 0.50 -7.46 2.39
C LYS A 246 -0.54 -6.59 3.09
N PHE A 247 -1.14 -5.65 2.38
CA PHE A 247 -2.25 -4.85 2.88
C PHE A 247 -3.47 -4.83 1.94
N LEU A 248 -3.29 -5.29 0.70
CA LEU A 248 -4.36 -5.58 -0.25
C LEU A 248 -4.73 -7.06 -0.17
N ASP A 249 -6.03 -7.35 -0.23
CA ASP A 249 -6.56 -8.71 -0.27
C ASP A 249 -6.50 -9.32 -1.68
N ALA A 250 -7.05 -10.53 -1.85
CA ALA A 250 -7.13 -11.26 -3.12
C ALA A 250 -7.89 -10.53 -4.25
N ASN A 251 -8.63 -9.46 -3.93
CA ASN A 251 -9.29 -8.61 -4.93
C ASN A 251 -8.48 -7.35 -5.23
N GLY A 252 -7.28 -7.22 -4.65
CA GLY A 252 -6.45 -6.03 -4.75
C GLY A 252 -7.00 -4.84 -3.97
N VAL A 253 -7.74 -5.08 -2.89
CA VAL A 253 -8.40 -4.04 -2.09
C VAL A 253 -7.87 -4.02 -0.66
N GLY A 254 -7.62 -2.83 -0.10
CA GLY A 254 -7.08 -2.67 1.25
C GLY A 254 -7.58 -1.43 1.97
N SER A 255 -7.40 -1.39 3.29
CA SER A 255 -7.87 -0.27 4.12
C SER A 255 -6.76 0.73 4.42
N THR A 256 -7.16 1.99 4.67
CA THR A 256 -6.28 3.06 5.16
C THR A 256 -5.53 2.61 6.41
N SER A 257 -6.24 1.95 7.34
CA SER A 257 -5.64 1.45 8.58
C SER A 257 -4.53 0.42 8.32
N SER A 258 -4.70 -0.48 7.35
CA SER A 258 -3.70 -1.49 6.98
C SER A 258 -2.51 -0.86 6.26
N ALA A 259 -2.75 0.12 5.38
CA ALA A 259 -1.68 0.90 4.73
C ALA A 259 -0.82 1.65 5.76
N ILE A 260 -1.44 2.29 6.77
CA ILE A 260 -0.73 2.97 7.86
C ILE A 260 0.12 1.97 8.65
N GLN A 261 -0.40 0.76 8.94
CA GLN A 261 0.39 -0.29 9.63
C GLN A 261 1.60 -0.69 8.80
N ALA A 262 1.42 -0.94 7.50
CA ALA A 262 2.49 -1.33 6.60
C ALA A 262 3.59 -0.25 6.52
N ILE A 263 3.21 1.02 6.36
CA ILE A 263 4.18 2.14 6.34
C ILE A 263 4.93 2.23 7.67
N TYR A 264 4.21 2.15 8.79
CA TYR A 264 4.81 2.21 10.12
C TYR A 264 5.77 1.04 10.36
N TYR A 265 5.38 -0.17 9.98
CA TYR A 265 6.21 -1.38 10.04
C TYR A 265 7.47 -1.23 9.20
N ALA A 266 7.35 -0.85 7.92
CA ALA A 266 8.49 -0.67 7.01
C ALA A 266 9.54 0.28 7.58
N VAL A 267 9.09 1.42 8.10
CA VAL A 267 9.97 2.43 8.70
C VAL A 267 10.69 1.90 9.94
N HIS A 268 9.98 1.15 10.78
CA HIS A 268 10.55 0.59 12.02
C HIS A 268 11.53 -0.55 11.77
N ASN A 269 11.27 -1.36 10.74
CA ASN A 269 12.15 -2.46 10.31
C ASN A 269 13.22 -2.02 9.30
N GLY A 270 13.47 -0.70 9.18
CA GLY A 270 14.66 -0.17 8.55
C GLY A 270 14.60 0.03 7.03
N ALA A 271 13.42 -0.08 6.42
CA ALA A 271 13.20 0.19 5.00
C ALA A 271 13.80 1.54 4.59
N LYS A 272 14.48 1.56 3.44
CA LYS A 272 15.03 2.78 2.82
C LYS A 272 14.11 3.35 1.76
N VAL A 273 13.35 2.47 1.12
CA VAL A 273 12.37 2.79 0.09
C VAL A 273 11.09 2.03 0.39
N ILE A 274 9.95 2.70 0.18
CA ILE A 274 8.62 2.09 0.21
C ILE A 274 8.01 2.24 -1.18
N ASN A 275 7.67 1.12 -1.81
CA ASN A 275 7.00 1.07 -3.11
C ASN A 275 5.50 0.84 -2.93
N ASN A 276 4.68 1.70 -3.57
CA ASN A 276 3.23 1.68 -3.44
C ASN A 276 2.57 1.74 -4.83
N SER A 277 2.22 0.57 -5.37
CA SER A 277 1.54 0.41 -6.66
C SER A 277 0.03 0.32 -6.46
N TRP A 278 -0.55 1.30 -5.76
CA TRP A 278 -1.96 1.34 -5.38
C TRP A 278 -2.40 2.80 -5.16
N GLY A 279 -3.71 3.04 -5.17
CA GLY A 279 -4.22 4.37 -4.90
C GLY A 279 -5.73 4.46 -4.78
N GLY A 280 -6.21 5.69 -4.65
CA GLY A 280 -7.63 6.02 -4.53
C GLY A 280 -7.88 7.53 -4.57
N PRO A 281 -9.13 7.95 -4.81
CA PRO A 281 -9.45 9.37 -5.04
C PRO A 281 -9.50 10.25 -3.77
N ALA A 282 -9.65 9.67 -2.58
CA ALA A 282 -9.84 10.41 -1.34
C ALA A 282 -8.54 10.69 -0.62
N TYR A 283 -8.45 11.93 -0.17
CA TYR A 283 -7.46 12.37 0.79
C TYR A 283 -7.77 11.75 2.16
N SER A 284 -6.78 11.10 2.76
CA SER A 284 -6.79 10.64 4.15
C SER A 284 -5.74 11.42 4.92
N ALA A 285 -6.17 12.14 5.96
CA ALA A 285 -5.25 12.86 6.84
C ALA A 285 -4.36 11.88 7.61
N ALA A 286 -4.87 10.70 7.97
CA ALA A 286 -4.09 9.68 8.65
C ALA A 286 -3.02 9.04 7.75
N LEU A 287 -3.33 8.78 6.48
CA LEU A 287 -2.35 8.28 5.53
C LEU A 287 -1.30 9.34 5.21
N HIS A 288 -1.71 10.61 5.03
CA HIS A 288 -0.78 11.72 4.89
C HIS A 288 0.21 11.78 6.06
N ASP A 289 -0.27 11.73 7.30
CA ASP A 289 0.58 11.76 8.49
C ASP A 289 1.52 10.55 8.59
N ALA A 290 1.10 9.37 8.14
CA ALA A 290 1.97 8.20 8.06
C ALA A 290 3.10 8.37 7.03
N ILE A 291 2.82 9.03 5.90
CA ILE A 291 3.85 9.34 4.89
C ILE A 291 4.76 10.48 5.35
N VAL A 292 4.24 11.49 6.05
CA VAL A 292 5.06 12.50 6.73
C VAL A 292 5.96 11.83 7.78
N TYR A 293 5.48 10.81 8.49
CA TYR A 293 6.28 10.05 9.42
C TYR A 293 7.44 9.31 8.73
N SER A 294 7.20 8.65 7.60
CA SER A 294 8.27 7.99 6.83
C SER A 294 9.29 9.00 6.29
N TYR A 295 8.85 10.16 5.80
CA TYR A 295 9.70 11.28 5.42
C TYR A 295 10.61 11.74 6.58
N ASN A 296 10.03 11.98 7.76
CA ASN A 296 10.78 12.40 8.95
C ASN A 296 11.80 11.34 9.44
N LYS A 297 11.67 10.11 8.96
CA LYS A 297 12.60 8.99 9.22
C LYS A 297 13.59 8.75 8.09
N GLY A 298 13.58 9.60 7.05
CA GLY A 298 14.50 9.51 5.93
C GLY A 298 14.22 8.35 4.99
N VAL A 299 12.96 7.90 4.92
CA VAL A 299 12.53 6.83 4.01
C VAL A 299 11.89 7.44 2.77
N THR A 300 12.34 7.03 1.58
CA THR A 300 11.77 7.47 0.31
C THR A 300 10.45 6.75 0.03
N PHE A 301 9.44 7.48 -0.42
CA PHE A 301 8.11 6.94 -0.70
C PHE A 301 7.81 7.04 -2.20
N LEU A 302 7.67 5.91 -2.87
CA LEU A 302 7.31 5.84 -4.29
C LEU A 302 5.84 5.50 -4.43
N ALA A 303 5.12 6.21 -5.29
CA ALA A 303 3.70 5.98 -5.54
C ALA A 303 3.39 6.04 -7.04
N ALA A 304 2.65 5.06 -7.56
CA ALA A 304 2.15 5.12 -8.94
C ALA A 304 1.20 6.32 -9.14
N SER A 305 1.32 7.05 -10.25
CA SER A 305 0.49 8.24 -10.51
C SER A 305 -0.98 7.91 -10.78
N GLY A 306 -1.27 6.70 -11.28
CA GLY A 306 -2.61 6.19 -11.58
C GLY A 306 -2.80 5.73 -13.03
N ASN A 307 -3.88 4.98 -13.27
CA ASN A 307 -4.15 4.33 -14.56
C ASN A 307 -5.45 4.83 -15.23
N ALA A 308 -5.82 6.09 -15.04
CA ALA A 308 -7.07 6.66 -15.56
C ALA A 308 -6.88 7.65 -16.73
N GLY A 309 -5.64 7.87 -17.20
CA GLY A 309 -5.32 8.90 -18.18
C GLY A 309 -5.69 10.31 -17.69
N SER A 310 -5.71 10.51 -16.38
CA SER A 310 -6.22 11.73 -15.72
C SER A 310 -5.09 12.66 -15.29
N ASP A 311 -5.37 13.96 -15.29
CA ASP A 311 -4.48 14.99 -14.75
C ASP A 311 -4.66 15.08 -13.22
N ASN A 312 -3.62 14.69 -12.48
CA ASN A 312 -3.56 14.70 -11.02
C ASN A 312 -3.49 16.11 -10.44
N ASP A 313 -3.14 17.15 -11.22
CA ASP A 313 -3.21 18.54 -10.76
C ASP A 313 -4.68 19.02 -10.61
N PHE A 314 -5.62 18.36 -11.31
CA PHE A 314 -7.06 18.65 -11.22
C PHE A 314 -7.86 17.55 -10.52
N ASN A 315 -7.49 16.28 -10.71
CA ASN A 315 -8.15 15.11 -10.14
C ASN A 315 -7.11 14.27 -9.40
N PRO A 316 -6.74 14.68 -8.17
CA PRO A 316 -5.64 14.06 -7.44
C PRO A 316 -5.90 12.58 -7.17
N MET A 317 -4.84 11.78 -7.21
CA MET A 317 -4.84 10.38 -6.80
C MET A 317 -3.91 10.20 -5.61
N TYR A 318 -4.42 9.65 -4.51
CA TYR A 318 -3.64 9.41 -3.31
C TYR A 318 -3.16 7.96 -3.25
N PRO A 319 -1.92 7.70 -2.81
CA PRO A 319 -1.01 8.63 -2.15
C PRO A 319 -0.15 9.51 -3.06
N ALA A 320 -0.16 9.29 -4.38
CA ALA A 320 0.72 9.99 -5.34
C ALA A 320 0.65 11.52 -5.28
N SER A 321 -0.52 12.10 -5.02
CA SER A 321 -0.74 13.55 -4.99
C SER A 321 -0.56 14.20 -3.61
N TYR A 322 -0.10 13.46 -2.59
CA TYR A 322 0.24 14.10 -1.31
C TYR A 322 1.47 15.02 -1.46
N LEU A 323 1.40 16.22 -0.88
CA LEU A 323 2.50 17.19 -0.92
C LEU A 323 3.51 16.93 0.22
N VAL A 324 4.27 15.83 0.12
CA VAL A 324 5.34 15.48 1.05
C VAL A 324 6.68 15.40 0.29
N PRO A 325 7.76 16.09 0.72
CA PRO A 325 8.97 16.28 -0.10
C PRO A 325 9.72 15.04 -0.60
N HIS A 326 9.51 13.84 -0.02
CA HIS A 326 10.13 12.58 -0.48
C HIS A 326 9.14 11.61 -1.12
N ILE A 327 7.93 12.07 -1.47
CA ILE A 327 7.06 11.33 -2.36
C ILE A 327 7.56 11.52 -3.79
N VAL A 328 7.80 10.41 -4.49
CA VAL A 328 8.00 10.39 -5.93
C VAL A 328 6.77 9.77 -6.55
N SER A 329 5.95 10.60 -7.19
CA SER A 329 4.82 10.14 -8.01
C SER A 329 5.32 9.77 -9.40
N VAL A 330 5.09 8.51 -9.80
CA VAL A 330 5.71 7.91 -11.00
C VAL A 330 4.66 7.70 -12.09
N ALA A 331 4.88 8.31 -13.26
CA ALA A 331 4.11 8.06 -14.49
C ALA A 331 4.58 6.78 -15.21
N ALA A 332 3.71 6.21 -16.05
CA ALA A 332 4.05 5.11 -16.95
C ALA A 332 4.36 5.63 -18.37
N ILE A 333 5.42 5.11 -18.97
CA ILE A 333 5.80 5.37 -20.36
C ILE A 333 5.84 4.06 -21.17
N THR A 334 5.69 4.18 -22.48
CA THR A 334 5.77 3.07 -23.43
C THR A 334 7.21 2.77 -23.82
N ASP A 335 7.37 1.71 -24.60
CA ASP A 335 8.64 1.29 -25.19
C ASP A 335 9.24 2.29 -26.19
N ILE A 336 8.49 3.31 -26.60
CA ILE A 336 8.93 4.38 -27.49
C ILE A 336 9.03 5.73 -26.79
N GLU A 337 9.19 5.74 -25.46
CA GLU A 337 9.35 6.95 -24.62
C GLU A 337 8.14 7.89 -24.61
N GLN A 338 6.95 7.37 -24.94
CA GLN A 338 5.72 8.17 -24.90
C GLN A 338 4.98 7.88 -23.60
N LEU A 339 4.25 8.88 -23.09
CA LEU A 339 3.34 8.65 -21.97
C LEU A 339 2.36 7.53 -22.34
N ALA A 340 2.26 6.51 -21.49
CA ALA A 340 1.30 5.43 -21.70
C ALA A 340 -0.12 6.00 -21.67
N SER A 341 -1.02 5.52 -22.54
CA SER A 341 -2.36 6.08 -22.71
C SER A 341 -3.19 6.07 -21.42
N PHE A 342 -2.95 5.10 -20.54
CA PHE A 342 -3.60 4.99 -19.23
C PHE A 342 -2.91 5.80 -18.14
N SER A 343 -1.66 6.23 -18.31
CA SER A 343 -0.90 6.89 -17.25
C SER A 343 -1.59 8.19 -16.84
N ASN A 344 -1.85 8.34 -15.54
CA ASN A 344 -2.09 9.66 -15.00
C ASN A 344 -0.82 10.51 -15.14
N TYR A 345 -1.04 11.81 -15.26
CA TYR A 345 0.01 12.82 -15.42
C TYR A 345 -0.31 14.02 -14.53
N GLY A 346 0.61 14.97 -14.42
CA GLY A 346 0.41 16.19 -13.67
C GLY A 346 1.71 16.99 -13.75
N ARG A 347 1.61 18.27 -14.07
CA ARG A 347 2.78 19.13 -14.21
C ARG A 347 3.45 19.38 -12.86
N ASP A 348 2.64 19.55 -11.82
CA ASP A 348 3.11 19.91 -10.48
C ASP A 348 3.06 18.70 -9.52
N SER A 349 2.27 17.67 -9.83
CA SER A 349 2.03 16.51 -8.96
C SER A 349 2.69 15.19 -9.39
N VAL A 350 3.12 15.05 -10.66
CA VAL A 350 3.75 13.82 -11.19
C VAL A 350 5.17 14.13 -11.66
N HIS A 351 6.12 13.26 -11.33
CA HIS A 351 7.56 13.51 -11.47
C HIS A 351 8.19 12.73 -12.62
#